data_AF-A0AAD3E2R9-F1
#
_entry.id   AF-A0AAD3E2R9-F1
#
_cell.length_a   1.000
_cell.length_b   1.000
_cell.length_c   1.000
_cell.angle_alpha   90.00
_cell.angle_beta   90.00
_cell.angle_gamma   90.00
#
_symmetry.space_group_name_H-M   'P 1'
#
loop_
_entity.id
_entity.type
_entity.pdbx_description
1 polymer ?
#
loop_
_entity_poly.entity_id
_entity_poly.type
_entity_poly.pdbx_seq_one_letter_code
_entity_poly.pdbx_strand_id
1 'polypeptide(L)'
;MLTTPFITFLASLAFFHCSEFLLAYAFMRHELSLSSWLVSKPYAVAMAFALFEYWLESWLLPGWKIGSGGMGYLAWSGLALVLLGEGIRKLGMFTAGGNFTHNIRTERHPAHSL
;
A
#
# COMPACT_ATOMS: atom_id res chain seq x y z
N MET A 1 -13.91 -12.81 14.06
CA MET A 1 -13.99 -11.66 13.12
C MET A 1 -12.63 -11.28 12.50
N LEU A 2 -11.59 -12.12 12.63
CA LEU A 2 -10.37 -12.02 11.81
C LEU A 2 -10.53 -13.01 10.66
N THR A 3 -10.92 -12.53 9.49
CA THR A 3 -11.08 -13.36 8.30
C THR A 3 -9.78 -13.35 7.51
N THR A 4 -9.55 -14.38 6.68
CA THR A 4 -8.37 -14.42 5.79
C THR A 4 -8.24 -13.15 4.94
N PRO A 5 -9.31 -12.65 4.26
CA PRO A 5 -9.24 -11.40 3.49
C PRO A 5 -8.81 -10.18 4.31
N PHE A 6 -9.31 -10.06 5.54
CA PHE A 6 -8.98 -8.94 6.43
C PHE A 6 -7.51 -8.98 6.87
N ILE A 7 -7.02 -10.17 7.24
CA ILE A 7 -5.62 -10.37 7.61
C ILE A 7 -4.71 -10.08 6.41
N THR A 8 -5.04 -10.59 5.23
CA THR A 8 -4.25 -10.34 4.01
C THR A 8 -4.23 -8.86 3.66
N PHE A 9 -5.34 -8.14 3.83
CA PHE A 9 -5.40 -6.70 3.60
C PHE A 9 -4.45 -5.92 4.52
N LEU A 10 -4.53 -6.18 5.83
CA LEU A 10 -3.64 -5.54 6.81
C LEU A 10 -2.16 -5.89 6.56
N ALA A 11 -1.87 -7.15 6.23
CA ALA A 11 -0.52 -7.59 5.90
C ALA A 11 0.01 -6.90 4.63
N SER A 12 -0.81 -6.75 3.59
CA SER A 12 -0.47 -6.03 2.37
C SER A 12 -0.17 -4.55 2.64
N LEU A 13 -0.97 -3.88 3.48
CA LEU A 13 -0.72 -2.49 3.87
C LEU A 13 0.60 -2.34 4.64
N ALA A 14 0.82 -3.21 5.63
CA ALA A 14 2.05 -3.20 6.40
C ALA A 14 3.27 -3.45 5.51
N PHE A 15 3.18 -4.44 4.60
CA PHE A 15 4.24 -4.72 3.63
C PHE A 15 4.53 -3.53 2.72
N PHE A 16 3.49 -2.88 2.20
CA PHE A 16 3.61 -1.70 1.35
C PHE A 16 4.39 -0.58 2.05
N HIS A 17 3.93 -0.16 3.22
CA HIS A 17 4.53 0.97 3.94
C HIS A 17 5.95 0.65 4.43
N CYS A 18 6.17 -0.54 5.00
CA CYS A 18 7.48 -0.93 5.49
C CYS A 18 8.49 -1.06 4.35
N SER A 19 8.14 -1.76 3.26
CA SER A 19 9.06 -1.94 2.14
C SER A 19 9.35 -0.63 1.42
N GLU A 20 8.36 0.27 1.30
CA GLU A 20 8.55 1.61 0.74
C GLU A 20 9.54 2.42 1.57
N PHE A 21 9.32 2.45 2.90
CA PHE A 21 10.20 3.16 3.81
C PHE A 21 11.62 2.59 3.78
N LEU A 22 11.78 1.27 3.71
CA LEU A 22 13.08 0.61 3.59
C LEU A 22 13.80 0.97 2.29
N LEU A 23 13.10 1.00 1.15
CA LEU A 23 13.71 1.41 -0.12
C LEU A 23 14.02 2.90 -0.14
N ALA A 24 13.18 3.74 0.47
CA ALA A 24 13.49 5.15 0.69
C ALA A 24 14.74 5.32 1.56
N TYR A 25 14.88 4.49 2.58
CA TYR A 25 16.09 4.44 3.38
C TYR A 25 17.31 3.89 2.62
N ALA A 26 17.12 3.03 1.63
CA ALA A 26 18.23 2.52 0.82
C ALA A 26 18.71 3.57 -0.20
N PHE A 27 17.79 4.22 -0.91
CA PHE A 27 18.11 5.01 -2.09
C PHE A 27 17.94 6.53 -1.92
N MET A 28 17.12 6.98 -0.98
CA MET A 28 16.72 8.38 -0.80
C MET A 28 17.06 8.93 0.60
N ARG A 29 18.16 8.48 1.20
CA ARG A 29 18.49 8.77 2.62
C ARG A 29 18.43 10.25 2.99
N HIS A 30 18.86 11.11 2.08
CA HIS A 30 18.94 12.56 2.30
C HIS A 30 17.55 13.24 2.33
N GLU A 31 16.50 12.58 1.85
CA GLU A 31 15.11 13.07 1.85
C GLU A 31 14.20 12.33 2.83
N LEU A 32 14.76 11.47 3.69
CA LEU A 32 13.99 10.73 4.68
C LEU A 32 13.29 11.69 5.64
N SER A 33 11.98 11.51 5.75
CA SER A 33 11.16 12.22 6.72
C SER A 33 9.95 11.38 7.09
N LEU A 34 9.10 11.88 8.00
CA LEU A 34 7.85 11.21 8.34
C LEU A 34 6.93 11.04 7.13
N SER A 35 7.01 11.93 6.12
CA SER A 35 6.21 11.77 4.90
C SER A 35 6.68 10.60 4.02
N SER A 36 7.90 10.07 4.23
CA SER A 36 8.39 8.88 3.54
C SER A 36 7.63 7.60 3.91
N TRP A 37 6.83 7.63 4.98
CA TRP A 37 5.88 6.56 5.28
C TRP A 37 4.66 6.56 4.35
N LEU A 38 4.43 7.63 3.57
CA LEU A 38 3.27 7.79 2.70
C LEU A 38 1.92 7.72 3.42
N VAL A 39 1.90 8.08 4.71
CA VAL A 39 0.67 8.18 5.51
C VAL A 39 0.32 9.66 5.70
N SER A 40 -0.74 10.10 5.04
CA SER A 40 -1.30 11.45 5.21
C SER A 40 -2.55 11.43 6.10
N LYS A 41 -2.96 12.59 6.62
CA LYS A 41 -4.22 12.72 7.38
C LYS A 41 -5.45 12.22 6.60
N PRO A 42 -5.71 12.67 5.35
CA PRO A 42 -6.87 12.18 4.61
C PRO A 42 -6.77 10.68 4.30
N TYR A 43 -5.56 10.16 4.04
CA TYR A 43 -5.34 8.73 3.86
C TYR A 43 -5.73 7.93 5.12
N ALA A 44 -5.29 8.39 6.30
CA ALA A 44 -5.60 7.71 7.57
C ALA A 44 -7.11 7.68 7.85
N VAL A 45 -7.82 8.78 7.55
CA VAL A 45 -9.28 8.86 7.68
C VAL A 45 -9.96 7.89 6.70
N ALA A 46 -9.56 7.87 5.42
CA ALA A 46 -10.11 6.95 4.43
C ALA A 46 -9.88 5.49 4.83
N MET A 47 -8.70 5.16 5.37
CA MET A 47 -8.39 3.82 5.85
C MET A 47 -9.26 3.42 7.05
N ALA A 48 -9.50 4.33 8.00
CA ALA A 48 -10.39 4.09 9.12
C ALA A 48 -11.83 3.81 8.66
N PHE A 49 -12.33 4.55 7.66
CA PHE A 49 -13.63 4.30 7.06
C PHE A 49 -13.70 2.94 6.35
N ALA A 50 -12.66 2.56 5.61
CA ALA A 50 -12.61 1.25 4.95
C ALA A 50 -12.64 0.08 5.94
N LEU A 51 -11.90 0.20 7.07
CA LEU A 51 -11.95 -0.79 8.15
C LEU A 51 -13.33 -0.85 8.80
N PHE A 52 -13.93 0.32 9.05
CA PHE A 52 -15.26 0.42 9.63
C PHE A 52 -16.33 -0.19 8.71
N GLU A 53 -16.31 0.13 7.42
CA GLU A 53 -17.18 -0.47 6.39
C GLU A 53 -17.04 -1.99 6.38
N TYR A 54 -15.80 -2.50 6.38
CA TYR A 54 -15.55 -3.95 6.39
C TYR A 54 -16.21 -4.63 7.60
N TRP A 55 -16.06 -4.07 8.80
CA TRP A 55 -16.66 -4.63 10.01
C TRP A 55 -18.18 -4.51 10.03
N LEU A 56 -18.71 -3.36 9.61
CA LEU A 56 -20.15 -3.12 9.56
C LEU A 56 -20.84 -4.10 8.60
N GLU A 57 -20.31 -4.27 7.39
CA GLU A 57 -20.85 -5.23 6.42
C GLU A 57 -20.68 -6.68 6.86
N SER A 58 -19.56 -7.00 7.52
CA SER A 58 -19.34 -8.34 8.07
C SER A 58 -20.34 -8.69 9.17
N TRP A 59 -20.86 -7.69 9.89
CA TRP A 59 -21.87 -7.88 10.93
C TRP A 59 -23.30 -7.89 10.38
N LEU A 60 -23.64 -6.96 9.48
CA LEU A 60 -25.00 -6.82 8.92
C LEU A 60 -25.29 -7.79 7.78
N LEU A 61 -24.29 -8.12 6.96
CA LEU A 61 -24.42 -8.89 5.72
C LEU A 61 -23.34 -9.99 5.62
N PRO A 62 -23.28 -10.93 6.58
CA PRO A 62 -22.20 -11.93 6.63
C PRO A 62 -22.12 -12.79 5.37
N GLY A 63 -23.23 -12.99 4.66
CA GLY A 63 -23.30 -13.77 3.42
C GLY A 63 -22.49 -13.22 2.24
N TRP A 64 -22.18 -11.91 2.23
CA TRP A 64 -21.46 -11.27 1.12
C TRP A 64 -19.93 -11.37 1.26
N LYS A 65 -19.41 -11.27 2.48
CA LYS A 65 -17.95 -11.24 2.74
C LYS A 65 -17.40 -12.50 3.43
N ILE A 66 -18.24 -13.25 4.16
CA ILE A 66 -17.80 -14.32 5.07
C ILE A 66 -18.51 -15.65 4.78
N GLY A 67 -19.74 -15.62 4.29
CA GLY A 67 -20.56 -16.80 4.01
C GLY A 67 -20.38 -17.37 2.59
N SER A 68 -21.06 -18.49 2.34
CA SER A 68 -21.13 -19.25 1.07
C SER A 68 -21.73 -18.48 -0.13
N GLY A 69 -21.92 -17.15 -0.04
CA GLY A 69 -22.49 -16.28 -1.07
C GLY A 69 -21.56 -15.95 -2.24
N GLY A 70 -20.43 -16.65 -2.38
CA GLY A 70 -19.68 -16.73 -3.64
C GLY A 70 -18.66 -15.63 -3.93
N MET A 71 -18.67 -14.46 -3.26
CA MET A 71 -17.78 -13.33 -3.61
C MET A 71 -16.33 -13.42 -3.08
N GLY A 72 -15.93 -14.52 -2.43
CA GLY A 72 -14.58 -14.68 -1.88
C GLY A 72 -13.45 -14.59 -2.92
N TYR A 73 -13.74 -14.84 -4.20
CA TYR A 73 -12.76 -14.68 -5.28
C TYR A 73 -12.32 -13.23 -5.48
N LEU A 74 -13.17 -12.24 -5.14
CA LEU A 74 -12.84 -10.81 -5.29
C LEU A 74 -11.67 -10.40 -4.39
N ALA A 75 -11.59 -10.96 -3.18
CA ALA A 75 -10.49 -10.72 -2.26
C ALA A 75 -9.16 -11.23 -2.86
N TRP A 76 -9.19 -12.41 -3.48
CA TRP A 76 -8.01 -13.00 -4.11
C TRP A 76 -7.60 -12.26 -5.40
N SER A 77 -8.55 -11.82 -6.22
CA SER A 77 -8.24 -10.97 -7.38
C SER A 77 -7.66 -9.62 -6.94
N GLY A 78 -8.21 -9.03 -5.87
CA GLY A 78 -7.68 -7.81 -5.27
C GLY A 78 -6.23 -8.00 -4.77
N LEU A 79 -5.96 -9.10 -4.07
CA LEU A 79 -4.61 -9.44 -3.62
C LEU A 79 -3.64 -9.61 -4.80
N ALA A 80 -4.06 -10.29 -5.87
CA ALA A 80 -3.23 -10.44 -7.07
C ALA A 80 -2.87 -9.08 -7.70
N LEU A 81 -3.84 -8.16 -7.78
CA LEU A 81 -3.61 -6.81 -8.28
C LEU A 81 -2.67 -6.01 -7.36
N VAL A 82 -2.81 -6.15 -6.03
CA VAL A 82 -1.92 -5.51 -5.06
C VAL A 82 -0.49 -6.01 -5.22
N LEU A 83 -0.28 -7.33 -5.32
CA LEU A 83 1.06 -7.91 -5.49
C LEU A 83 1.71 -7.48 -6.82
N LEU A 84 0.93 -7.41 -7.90
CA LEU A 84 1.40 -6.93 -9.20
C LEU A 84 1.82 -5.45 -9.13
N GLY A 85 0.94 -4.58 -8.61
CA GLY A 85 1.22 -3.16 -8.48
C GLY A 85 2.41 -2.88 -7.56
N GLU A 86 2.53 -3.65 -6.48
CA GLU A 86 3.66 -3.58 -5.56
C GLU A 86 4.96 -3.96 -6.26
N GLY A 87 4.97 -5.06 -7.02
CA GLY A 87 6.11 -5.45 -7.84
C GLY A 87 6.54 -4.34 -8.80
N ILE A 88 5.60 -3.78 -9.57
CA ILE A 88 5.88 -2.67 -10.50
C ILE A 88 6.50 -1.48 -9.77
N ARG A 89 5.94 -1.09 -8.61
CA ARG A 89 6.43 0.04 -7.83
C ARG A 89 7.85 -0.18 -7.33
N LYS A 90 8.13 -1.29 -6.64
CA LYS A 90 9.46 -1.55 -6.08
C LYS A 90 10.50 -1.73 -7.18
N LEU A 91 10.14 -2.39 -8.29
CA LEU A 91 11.03 -2.48 -9.45
C LEU A 91 11.36 -1.10 -10.00
N GLY A 92 10.38 -0.20 -10.11
CA GLY A 92 10.63 1.19 -10.51
C GLY A 92 11.60 1.91 -9.57
N MET A 93 11.45 1.74 -8.26
CA MET A 93 12.38 2.29 -7.27
C MET A 93 13.79 1.70 -7.39
N PHE A 94 13.91 0.38 -7.62
CA PHE A 94 15.19 -0.28 -7.83
C PHE A 94 15.87 0.16 -9.13
N THR A 95 15.12 0.28 -10.22
CA THR A 95 15.64 0.71 -11.52
C THR A 95 16.10 2.17 -11.48
N ALA A 96 15.33 3.06 -10.85
CA ALA A 96 15.71 4.46 -10.72
C ALA A 96 16.80 4.69 -9.65
N GLY A 97 16.85 3.85 -8.61
CA GLY A 97 17.82 3.94 -7.53
C GLY A 97 17.83 5.31 -6.87
N GLY A 98 19.01 5.92 -6.76
CA GLY A 98 19.18 7.26 -6.18
C GLY A 98 18.56 8.42 -6.98
N ASN A 99 18.07 8.16 -8.19
CA ASN A 99 17.30 9.14 -8.97
C ASN A 99 15.81 9.12 -8.62
N PHE A 100 15.34 8.09 -7.90
CA PHE A 100 13.97 8.05 -7.43
C PHE A 100 13.79 9.08 -6.31
N THR A 101 12.66 9.78 -6.32
CA THR A 101 12.28 10.75 -5.27
C THR A 101 10.79 10.58 -4.97
N HIS A 102 10.40 10.61 -3.70
CA HIS A 102 8.97 10.55 -3.33
C HIS A 102 8.21 11.80 -3.77
N ASN A 103 8.88 12.95 -3.77
CA ASN A 103 8.31 14.22 -4.20
C ASN A 103 8.76 14.52 -5.63
N ILE A 104 7.83 14.98 -6.46
CA ILE A 104 8.15 15.41 -7.82
C ILE A 104 9.15 16.58 -7.75
N ARG A 105 10.33 16.38 -8.32
CA ARG A 105 11.35 17.43 -8.44
C ARG A 105 11.03 18.30 -9.66
N THR A 106 10.91 19.61 -9.43
CA THR A 106 10.70 20.61 -10.49
C THR A 106 12.01 21.21 -11.02
N GLU A 107 13.12 20.97 -10.31
CA GLU A 107 14.46 21.42 -10.68
C GLU A 107 15.41 20.23 -10.82
N ARG A 108 16.34 20.30 -11.77
CA ARG A 108 17.30 19.23 -12.03
C ARG A 108 18.42 19.25 -10.98
N HIS A 109 18.54 18.18 -10.20
CA HIS A 109 19.68 17.98 -9.32
C HIS A 109 20.92 17.54 -10.12
N PRO A 110 22.14 18.04 -9.82
CA PRO A 110 23.35 17.67 -10.56
C PRO A 110 23.66 16.17 -10.56
N ALA A 111 23.24 15.47 -9.50
CA ALA A 111 23.40 14.02 -9.38
C ALA A 111 22.28 13.20 -10.05
N HIS A 112 21.24 13.84 -10.61
CA HIS A 112 20.18 13.13 -11.35
C HIS A 112 20.65 12.82 -12.78
N SER A 113 20.70 11.52 -13.10
CA SER A 113 20.96 10.99 -14.43
C SER A 113 19.72 10.25 -14.96
N LEU A 114 19.65 10.10 -16.29
CA LEU A 114 18.65 9.26 -16.96
C LEU A 114 19.06 7.78 -16.91
#